data_AF-A0A953KIY5-F1
#
_entry.id   AF-A0A953KIY5-F1
#
_cell.length_a   1.000
_cell.length_b   1.000
_cell.length_c   1.000
_cell.angle_alpha   90.00
_cell.angle_beta   90.00
_cell.angle_gamma   90.00
#
_symmetry.space_group_name_H-M   'P 1'
#
loop_
_entity.id
_entity.type
_entity.pdbx_description
1 polymer ?
#
loop_
_entity_poly.entity_id
_entity_poly.type
_entity_poly.pdbx_seq_one_letter_code
_entity_poly.pdbx_strand_id
1 'polypeptide(L)'
;MKNRFSLLSALFLSLSLLFFVTCNPDDDSDQMTETSVIKGGGLSVNNDSLRIGSLAHIAIKAVKGGKALNTITVQANGVNLVPGTFNVNGVASTANPALLFGGDRDSLLFTYDFARVDTPQTISYVFTIKDEGDRSVSDTVNIIYYGTPASEVGKNLLVYNYSGTKFGGLDLFNVNVVSGNAPEATIRDYGVKDPVSDKTWVMRFVPLNNSEIMNPPANFSYSGLIYKENIQRAFELGSREPGIISSKVLAKGDYFLVKNGTTYFAVYINNASVTANDNNDYFDVSIKR
;
A
#
# COMPACT_ATOMS: atom_id res chain seq x y z
N MET A 1 11.85 43.39 67.40
CA MET A 1 13.04 42.55 67.19
C MET A 1 14.10 43.43 66.54
N LYS A 2 15.09 43.93 67.31
CA LYS A 2 16.48 43.43 67.34
C LYS A 2 17.11 43.49 65.92
N ASN A 3 17.95 44.49 65.65
CA ASN A 3 19.44 44.38 65.68
C ASN A 3 19.96 43.72 64.38
N ARG A 4 20.85 44.27 63.53
CA ARG A 4 22.21 44.83 63.71
C ARG A 4 22.66 45.46 62.37
N PHE A 5 23.37 46.60 62.32
CA PHE A 5 24.85 46.70 62.32
C PHE A 5 25.49 45.84 61.18
N SER A 6 26.45 46.27 60.34
CA SER A 6 27.32 47.45 60.33
C SER A 6 28.35 47.37 59.19
N LEU A 7 28.91 48.52 58.80
CA LEU A 7 30.31 48.77 58.40
C LEU A 7 30.88 48.11 57.12
N LEU A 8 31.39 48.94 56.18
CA LEU A 8 32.83 49.21 55.91
C LEU A 8 33.57 47.98 55.34
N SER A 9 34.49 48.04 54.38
CA SER A 9 35.21 49.10 53.67
C SER A 9 36.25 48.41 52.78
N ALA A 10 36.52 48.99 51.61
CA ALA A 10 37.83 49.14 50.95
C ALA A 10 38.77 47.93 50.73
N LEU A 11 39.20 47.72 49.47
CA LEU A 11 40.60 47.78 48.97
C LEU A 11 40.63 47.44 47.46
N PHE A 12 40.89 48.40 46.55
CA PHE A 12 42.18 48.69 45.88
C PHE A 12 42.85 47.47 45.21
N LEU A 13 42.84 47.31 43.88
CA LEU A 13 43.58 47.97 42.78
C LEU A 13 45.05 47.51 42.61
N SER A 14 45.42 47.27 41.34
CA SER A 14 46.75 47.03 40.73
C SER A 14 47.11 45.54 40.53
N LEU A 15 47.81 45.07 39.49
CA LEU A 15 48.61 45.71 38.43
C LEU A 15 48.78 44.71 37.26
N SER A 16 49.06 45.28 36.09
CA SER A 16 49.26 44.79 34.72
C SER A 16 50.23 43.62 34.49
N LEU A 17 50.00 42.86 33.40
CA LEU A 17 51.04 42.29 32.53
C LEU A 17 50.55 42.19 31.07
N LEU A 18 51.38 42.71 30.17
CA LEU A 18 51.24 42.75 28.71
C LEU A 18 51.71 41.43 28.06
N PHE A 19 51.01 40.96 27.01
CA PHE A 19 51.62 40.26 25.87
C PHE A 19 50.88 40.63 24.57
N PHE A 20 51.66 40.78 23.50
CA PHE A 20 51.28 41.26 22.16
C PHE A 20 51.04 40.09 21.18
N VAL A 21 50.08 40.29 20.25
CA VAL A 21 49.99 39.77 18.85
C VAL A 21 49.76 38.24 18.71
N THR A 22 48.77 37.72 17.96
CA THR A 22 48.69 37.66 16.48
C THR A 22 47.24 37.49 15.97
N CYS A 23 46.95 38.17 14.86
CA CYS A 23 46.12 37.78 13.71
C CYS A 23 45.09 36.64 13.87
N ASN A 24 43.81 36.95 13.63
CA ASN A 24 42.78 35.98 13.26
C ASN A 24 43.23 35.14 12.06
N PRO A 25 43.11 33.81 12.13
CA PRO A 25 42.57 33.04 11.04
C PRO A 25 41.09 32.76 11.34
N ASP A 26 40.25 33.24 10.44
CA ASP A 26 38.98 32.66 10.01
C ASP A 26 38.51 31.46 10.85
N ASP A 27 37.54 31.73 11.72
CA ASP A 27 36.67 30.69 12.26
C ASP A 27 35.68 30.30 11.16
N ASP A 28 36.20 29.68 10.10
CA ASP A 28 35.39 29.02 9.08
C ASP A 28 35.09 27.60 9.57
N SER A 29 34.40 27.54 10.71
CA SER A 29 33.59 26.38 11.05
C SER A 29 32.25 26.47 10.30
N ASP A 30 32.29 26.55 8.96
CA ASP A 30 31.13 26.27 8.08
C ASP A 30 30.90 24.74 8.04
N GLN A 31 30.85 24.15 9.24
CA GLN A 31 30.25 22.85 9.47
C GLN A 31 28.76 23.06 9.21
N MET A 32 28.20 22.28 8.28
CA MET A 32 26.76 22.12 8.17
C MET A 32 26.23 21.83 9.57
N THR A 33 25.63 22.84 10.20
CA THR A 33 24.99 22.66 11.49
C THR A 33 23.90 21.64 11.27
N GLU A 34 24.03 20.54 11.98
CA GLU A 34 23.21 19.34 11.93
C GLU A 34 21.85 19.60 11.27
N THR A 35 21.63 18.99 10.11
CA THR A 35 20.27 18.58 9.79
C THR A 35 19.89 17.58 10.87
N SER A 36 19.30 18.09 11.95
CA SER A 36 18.15 17.41 12.51
C SER A 36 17.16 17.28 11.36
N VAL A 37 17.29 16.20 10.58
CA VAL A 37 16.10 15.46 10.16
C VAL A 37 15.30 15.36 11.44
N ILE A 38 14.19 16.10 11.53
CA ILE A 38 13.44 16.21 12.77
C ILE A 38 13.02 14.79 13.19
N LYS A 39 13.76 14.22 14.15
CA LYS A 39 13.31 13.20 15.10
C LYS A 39 12.59 13.87 16.28
N GLY A 40 11.76 14.88 16.02
CA GLY A 40 11.17 15.74 17.05
C GLY A 40 9.96 16.51 16.53
N GLY A 41 9.03 15.78 15.94
CA GLY A 41 7.84 16.27 15.25
C GLY A 41 7.33 15.24 14.25
N GLY A 42 7.51 13.96 14.56
CA GLY A 42 7.08 12.82 13.75
C GLY A 42 7.63 12.80 12.34
N LEU A 43 8.88 12.34 12.15
CA LEU A 43 9.05 11.33 11.12
C LEU A 43 8.20 10.13 11.57
N SER A 44 6.90 10.13 11.27
CA SER A 44 6.17 8.87 11.27
C SER A 44 6.48 8.24 9.93
N VAL A 45 7.58 7.50 9.85
CA VAL A 45 7.48 6.28 9.04
C VAL A 45 6.53 5.43 9.86
N ASN A 46 5.21 5.58 9.64
CA ASN A 46 4.23 4.75 10.33
C ASN A 46 4.39 3.27 9.91
N ASN A 47 5.30 2.97 8.99
CA ASN A 47 5.48 1.66 8.38
C ASN A 47 6.92 1.51 7.84
N ASP A 48 7.92 1.22 8.69
CA ASP A 48 9.19 0.60 8.24
C ASP A 48 8.91 -0.69 7.43
N SER A 49 7.70 -1.23 7.63
CA SER A 49 7.14 -2.29 6.83
C SER A 49 5.73 -1.95 6.34
N LEU A 50 5.50 -2.08 5.03
CA LEU A 50 4.19 -1.93 4.39
C LEU A 50 3.71 -3.27 3.85
N ARG A 51 2.40 -3.48 3.84
CA ARG A 51 1.85 -4.57 3.03
C ARG A 51 2.06 -4.25 1.55
N ILE A 52 2.42 -5.25 0.75
CA ILE A 52 2.35 -5.13 -0.71
C ILE A 52 0.96 -4.65 -1.13
N GLY A 53 0.91 -3.90 -2.23
CA GLY A 53 -0.28 -3.18 -2.66
C GLY A 53 -0.51 -1.86 -1.91
N SER A 54 0.20 -1.54 -0.82
CA SER A 54 0.08 -0.23 -0.16
C SER A 54 0.88 0.86 -0.88
N LEU A 55 0.43 2.11 -0.78
CA LEU A 55 1.21 3.27 -1.18
C LEU A 55 2.23 3.61 -0.08
N ALA A 56 3.44 3.97 -0.48
CA ALA A 56 4.41 4.55 0.43
C ALA A 56 4.26 6.07 0.45
N HIS A 57 4.18 6.63 1.65
CA HIS A 57 4.03 8.06 1.89
C HIS A 57 5.21 8.52 2.74
N ILE A 58 6.05 9.43 2.22
CA ILE A 58 7.26 9.94 2.89
C ILE A 58 7.20 11.46 2.94
N ALA A 59 7.38 12.05 4.12
CA ALA A 59 7.52 13.50 4.26
C ALA A 59 8.99 13.87 4.45
N ILE A 60 9.46 14.86 3.69
CA ILE A 60 10.83 15.38 3.75
C ILE A 60 10.77 16.85 4.13
N LYS A 61 11.57 17.22 5.13
CA LYS A 61 11.78 18.59 5.54
C LYS A 61 13.26 18.93 5.46
N ALA A 62 13.58 20.10 4.92
CA ALA A 62 14.92 20.66 5.00
C ALA A 62 14.88 22.17 5.14
N VAL A 63 15.92 22.72 5.76
CA VAL A 63 16.11 24.14 5.98
C VAL A 63 17.48 24.51 5.44
N LYS A 64 17.58 25.69 4.83
CA LYS A 64 18.87 26.18 4.32
C LYS A 64 19.88 26.38 5.45
N GLY A 65 21.15 26.17 5.13
CA GLY A 65 22.27 26.68 5.92
C GLY A 65 22.66 28.08 5.47
N GLY A 66 23.96 28.29 5.19
CA GLY A 66 24.49 29.56 4.70
C GLY A 66 24.11 29.93 3.25
N LYS A 67 23.62 28.98 2.45
CA LYS A 67 23.18 29.19 1.06
C LYS A 67 21.78 28.65 0.86
N ALA A 68 21.00 29.29 -0.02
CA ALA A 68 19.65 28.87 -0.35
C ALA A 68 19.65 27.46 -0.96
N LEU A 69 18.60 26.69 -0.67
CA LEU A 69 18.37 25.39 -1.29
C LEU A 69 18.13 25.58 -2.80
N ASN A 70 18.58 24.61 -3.59
CA ASN A 70 18.56 24.68 -5.05
C ASN A 70 17.78 23.51 -5.64
N THR A 71 18.16 22.26 -5.36
CA THR A 71 17.47 21.09 -5.93
C THR A 71 17.21 20.00 -4.91
N ILE A 72 16.17 19.22 -5.15
CA ILE A 72 15.94 17.93 -4.50
C ILE A 72 15.93 16.81 -5.55
N THR A 73 16.68 15.75 -5.29
CA THR A 73 16.74 14.54 -6.13
C THR A 73 16.19 13.38 -5.34
N VAL A 74 15.39 12.53 -6.00
CA VAL A 74 14.86 11.31 -5.38
C VAL A 74 15.32 10.09 -6.15
N GLN A 75 15.88 9.13 -5.43
CA GLN A 75 16.32 7.85 -5.98
C GLN A 75 15.57 6.71 -5.31
N ALA A 76 15.37 5.62 -6.05
CA ALA A 76 14.98 4.32 -5.49
C ALA A 76 16.05 3.30 -5.88
N ASN A 77 16.61 2.61 -4.89
CA ASN A 77 17.66 1.60 -5.08
C ASN A 77 18.85 2.12 -5.90
N GLY A 78 19.26 3.36 -5.66
CA GLY A 78 20.38 4.02 -6.33
C GLY A 78 20.08 4.56 -7.74
N VAL A 79 18.85 4.43 -8.22
CA VAL A 79 18.43 4.93 -9.55
C VAL A 79 17.51 6.14 -9.38
N ASN A 80 17.76 7.22 -10.12
CA ASN A 80 16.85 8.38 -10.15
C ASN A 80 15.45 7.94 -10.59
N LEU A 81 14.44 8.29 -9.80
CA LEU A 81 13.06 8.01 -10.17
C LEU A 81 12.66 8.81 -11.42
N VAL A 82 11.91 8.16 -12.30
CA VAL A 82 11.39 8.78 -13.51
C VAL A 82 10.27 9.76 -13.15
N PRO A 83 10.29 11.02 -13.63
CA PRO A 83 9.17 11.94 -13.42
C PRO A 83 7.84 11.35 -13.89
N GLY A 84 6.78 11.58 -13.12
CA GLY A 84 5.44 11.05 -13.36
C GLY A 84 5.17 9.69 -12.71
N THR A 85 6.17 9.01 -12.16
CA THR A 85 5.98 7.71 -11.46
C THR A 85 5.79 7.86 -9.94
N PHE A 86 5.84 9.08 -9.43
CA PHE A 86 5.63 9.43 -8.03
C PHE A 86 4.96 10.80 -7.93
N ASN A 87 4.30 11.08 -6.83
CA ASN A 87 3.68 12.38 -6.58
C ASN A 87 4.52 13.18 -5.57
N VAL A 88 4.53 14.49 -5.73
CA VAL A 88 5.06 15.46 -4.77
C VAL A 88 3.91 16.39 -4.36
N ASN A 89 3.58 16.45 -3.08
CA ASN A 89 2.45 17.20 -2.53
C ASN A 89 1.12 16.88 -3.24
N GLY A 90 0.89 15.59 -3.54
CA GLY A 90 -0.31 15.10 -4.20
C GLY A 90 -0.38 15.36 -5.72
N VAL A 91 0.65 15.95 -6.32
CA VAL A 91 0.72 16.22 -7.77
C VAL A 91 1.80 15.35 -8.41
N ALA A 92 1.53 14.79 -9.59
CA ALA A 92 2.52 13.98 -10.32
C ALA A 92 3.81 14.76 -10.53
N SER A 93 4.95 14.12 -10.26
CA SER A 93 6.26 14.76 -10.41
C SER A 93 6.54 15.14 -11.86
N THR A 94 7.07 16.34 -12.07
CA THR A 94 7.37 16.87 -13.41
C THR A 94 8.86 16.89 -13.71
N ALA A 95 9.71 16.80 -12.69
CA ALA A 95 11.17 16.81 -12.82
C ALA A 95 11.83 15.99 -11.69
N ASN A 96 12.99 15.43 -11.98
CA ASN A 96 13.89 14.81 -11.02
C ASN A 96 15.33 14.78 -11.60
N PRO A 97 16.28 15.58 -11.07
CA PRO A 97 16.16 16.49 -9.93
C PRO A 97 15.11 17.60 -10.14
N ALA A 98 14.42 17.99 -9.07
CA ALA A 98 13.47 19.10 -9.07
C ALA A 98 14.15 20.38 -8.56
N LEU A 99 13.96 21.49 -9.28
CA LEU A 99 14.43 22.82 -8.88
C LEU A 99 13.49 23.41 -7.83
N LEU A 100 14.05 24.02 -6.79
CA LEU A 100 13.32 24.65 -5.69
C LEU A 100 13.16 26.15 -5.97
N PHE A 101 11.99 26.70 -5.68
CA PHE A 101 11.65 28.10 -5.94
C PHE A 101 11.00 28.77 -4.73
N GLY A 102 11.03 30.11 -4.69
CA GLY A 102 10.36 30.89 -3.65
C GLY A 102 10.79 30.48 -2.23
N GLY A 103 9.82 30.30 -1.33
CA GLY A 103 10.06 29.95 0.07
C GLY A 103 10.70 28.57 0.28
N ASP A 104 10.54 27.64 -0.66
CA ASP A 104 11.15 26.30 -0.57
C ASP A 104 12.67 26.35 -0.58
N ARG A 105 13.25 27.47 -1.05
CA ARG A 105 14.69 27.73 -1.05
C ARG A 105 15.23 28.06 0.35
N ASP A 106 14.36 28.47 1.27
CA ASP A 106 14.72 28.75 2.67
C ASP A 106 14.35 27.57 3.57
N SER A 107 13.18 26.99 3.36
CA SER A 107 12.71 25.80 4.07
C SER A 107 11.70 25.06 3.21
N LEU A 108 11.98 23.80 2.91
CA LEU A 108 11.05 22.92 2.19
C LEU A 108 10.36 21.95 3.15
N LEU A 109 9.09 21.64 2.86
CA LEU A 109 8.33 20.55 3.47
C LEU A 109 7.49 19.90 2.38
N PHE A 110 7.99 18.79 1.82
CA PHE A 110 7.32 18.06 0.74
C PHE A 110 6.85 16.68 1.21
N THR A 111 5.71 16.23 0.70
CA THR A 111 5.26 14.85 0.82
C THR A 111 5.42 14.12 -0.50
N TYR A 112 5.88 12.87 -0.44
CA TYR A 112 6.10 12.01 -1.59
C TYR A 112 5.22 10.77 -1.50
N ASP A 113 4.49 10.49 -2.58
CA ASP A 113 3.72 9.25 -2.73
C ASP A 113 4.33 8.39 -3.83
N PHE A 114 4.70 7.16 -3.49
CA PHE A 114 5.33 6.22 -4.43
C PHE A 114 4.35 5.15 -4.89
N ALA A 115 4.61 4.59 -6.07
CA ALA A 115 3.81 3.52 -6.65
C ALA A 115 3.69 2.30 -5.73
N ARG A 116 2.58 1.58 -5.89
CA ARG A 116 2.33 0.32 -5.18
C ARG A 116 3.29 -0.75 -5.68
N VAL A 117 3.61 -1.69 -4.78
CA VAL A 117 4.50 -2.81 -5.03
C VAL A 117 3.71 -4.11 -4.84
N ASP A 118 3.75 -5.03 -5.80
CA ASP A 118 2.93 -6.25 -5.76
C ASP A 118 3.68 -7.50 -5.25
N THR A 119 4.97 -7.37 -4.95
CA THR A 119 5.83 -8.46 -4.47
C THR A 119 6.65 -8.02 -3.26
N PRO A 120 6.88 -8.89 -2.26
CA PRO A 120 7.72 -8.54 -1.12
C PRO A 120 9.13 -8.15 -1.55
N GLN A 121 9.60 -7.01 -1.07
CA GLN A 121 10.93 -6.46 -1.35
C GLN A 121 11.22 -5.30 -0.40
N THR A 122 12.48 -4.91 -0.28
CA THR A 122 12.85 -3.65 0.36
C THR A 122 13.21 -2.62 -0.71
N ILE A 123 12.66 -1.42 -0.61
CA ILE A 123 13.04 -0.28 -1.47
C ILE A 123 13.73 0.77 -0.61
N SER A 124 14.95 1.14 -1.02
CA SER A 124 15.74 2.21 -0.42
C SER A 124 15.50 3.51 -1.19
N TYR A 125 14.73 4.43 -0.61
CA TYR A 125 14.53 5.76 -1.14
C TYR A 125 15.60 6.71 -0.61
N VAL A 126 16.33 7.38 -1.50
CA VAL A 126 17.36 8.36 -1.13
C VAL A 126 16.92 9.74 -1.60
N PHE A 127 16.92 10.71 -0.70
CA PHE A 127 16.58 12.09 -0.97
C PHE A 127 17.84 12.92 -0.85
N THR A 128 18.33 13.48 -1.96
CA THR A 128 19.51 14.33 -1.99
C THR A 128 19.11 15.77 -2.22
N ILE A 129 19.42 16.64 -1.26
CA ILE A 129 19.15 18.08 -1.35
C ILE A 129 20.46 18.79 -1.58
N LYS A 130 20.48 19.68 -2.57
CA LYS A 130 21.65 20.45 -2.99
C LYS A 130 21.35 21.94 -2.82
N ASP A 131 22.30 22.71 -2.30
CA ASP A 131 22.22 24.17 -2.21
C ASP A 131 22.81 24.88 -3.44
N GLU A 132 22.77 26.21 -3.47
CA GLU A 132 23.38 27.02 -4.54
C GLU A 132 24.92 27.00 -4.56
N GLY A 133 25.56 26.56 -3.47
CA GLY A 133 27.01 26.40 -3.38
C GLY A 133 27.49 25.02 -3.83
N ASP A 134 26.60 24.26 -4.49
CA ASP A 134 26.80 22.88 -4.92
C ASP A 134 27.04 21.85 -3.80
N ARG A 135 26.78 22.21 -2.54
CA ARG A 135 26.88 21.27 -1.40
C ARG A 135 25.62 20.44 -1.30
N SER A 136 25.75 19.17 -0.94
CA SER A 136 24.63 18.25 -0.85
C SER A 136 24.58 17.48 0.46
N VAL A 137 23.37 17.26 0.95
CA VAL A 137 23.06 16.30 2.02
C VAL A 137 22.10 15.26 1.48
N SER A 138 22.22 14.01 1.96
CA SER A 138 21.28 12.95 1.61
C SER A 138 20.74 12.28 2.85
N ASP A 139 19.47 11.86 2.78
CA ASP A 139 18.85 10.98 3.77
C ASP A 139 18.24 9.77 3.08
N THR A 140 18.19 8.64 3.79
CA THR A 140 17.73 7.35 3.26
C THR A 140 16.57 6.81 4.07
N VAL A 141 15.48 6.47 3.38
CA VAL A 141 14.32 5.80 3.94
C VAL A 141 14.18 4.42 3.32
N ASN A 142 14.29 3.38 4.14
CA ASN A 142 14.07 2.00 3.72
C ASN A 142 12.63 1.59 4.01
N ILE A 143 11.92 1.11 2.99
CA ILE A 143 10.56 0.59 3.14
C ILE A 143 10.57 -0.90 2.82
N ILE A 144 10.17 -1.71 3.79
CA ILE A 144 10.06 -3.16 3.65
C ILE A 144 8.63 -3.52 3.24
N TYR A 145 8.44 -3.96 2.00
CA TYR A 145 7.16 -4.52 1.56
C TYR A 145 7.08 -5.99 1.93
N TYR A 146 6.03 -6.39 2.65
CA TYR A 146 5.73 -7.78 3.00
C TYR A 146 4.36 -8.18 2.49
N GLY A 147 4.18 -9.47 2.23
CA GLY A 147 2.91 -10.06 1.78
C GLY A 147 2.49 -11.17 2.72
N THR A 148 1.18 -11.35 2.85
CA THR A 148 0.63 -12.51 3.57
C THR A 148 0.42 -13.62 2.56
N PRO A 149 1.02 -14.82 2.72
CA PRO A 149 0.78 -15.91 1.78
C PRO A 149 -0.72 -16.20 1.62
N ALA A 150 -1.16 -16.28 0.36
CA ALA A 150 -2.45 -16.83 0.02
C ALA A 150 -2.33 -18.36 -0.04
N SER A 151 -3.37 -19.05 0.41
CA SER A 151 -3.42 -20.51 0.40
C SER A 151 -4.59 -21.00 -0.45
N GLU A 152 -4.39 -22.10 -1.17
CA GLU A 152 -5.48 -22.89 -1.72
C GLU A 152 -6.17 -23.58 -0.54
N VAL A 153 -7.29 -23.01 -0.11
CA VAL A 153 -8.04 -23.49 1.06
C VAL A 153 -9.09 -24.53 0.69
N GLY A 154 -9.46 -24.60 -0.59
CA GLY A 154 -10.39 -25.59 -1.13
C GLY A 154 -10.01 -26.02 -2.53
N LYS A 155 -10.21 -27.30 -2.83
CA LYS A 155 -9.93 -27.90 -4.13
C LYS A 155 -10.96 -28.97 -4.42
N ASN A 156 -11.33 -29.11 -5.69
CA ASN A 156 -12.22 -30.16 -6.17
C ASN A 156 -13.59 -30.19 -5.47
N LEU A 157 -14.10 -29.01 -5.08
CA LEU A 157 -15.38 -28.90 -4.39
C LEU A 157 -16.52 -28.95 -5.41
N LEU A 158 -17.39 -29.93 -5.28
CA LEU A 158 -18.54 -30.11 -6.18
C LEU A 158 -19.74 -29.32 -5.68
N VAL A 159 -20.01 -28.18 -6.31
CA VAL A 159 -21.18 -27.33 -6.03
C VAL A 159 -22.24 -27.62 -7.08
N TYR A 160 -23.28 -28.35 -6.68
CA TYR A 160 -24.40 -28.69 -7.56
C TYR A 160 -25.19 -27.44 -7.98
N ASN A 161 -25.98 -27.54 -9.05
CA ASN A 161 -26.88 -26.48 -9.45
C ASN A 161 -27.94 -26.19 -8.36
N TYR A 162 -28.66 -25.09 -8.50
CA TYR A 162 -29.68 -24.66 -7.55
C TYR A 162 -30.80 -25.71 -7.32
N SER A 163 -31.12 -26.51 -8.32
CA SER A 163 -32.14 -27.57 -8.23
C SER A 163 -31.59 -28.88 -7.64
N GLY A 164 -30.27 -28.97 -7.46
CA GLY A 164 -29.56 -30.13 -6.98
C GLY A 164 -29.31 -30.13 -5.48
N THR A 165 -28.35 -30.94 -5.07
CA THR A 165 -27.98 -31.13 -3.67
C THR A 165 -27.59 -29.80 -3.01
N LYS A 166 -28.16 -29.52 -1.83
CA LYS A 166 -27.90 -28.31 -1.04
C LYS A 166 -28.20 -27.00 -1.79
N PHE A 167 -29.01 -27.04 -2.86
CA PHE A 167 -29.39 -25.85 -3.62
C PHE A 167 -28.19 -25.00 -4.10
N GLY A 168 -27.05 -25.66 -4.38
CA GLY A 168 -25.85 -25.02 -4.92
C GLY A 168 -25.18 -23.97 -4.05
N GLY A 169 -25.35 -24.02 -2.73
CA GLY A 169 -24.70 -23.10 -1.80
C GLY A 169 -23.25 -23.46 -1.48
N LEU A 170 -22.41 -22.44 -1.29
CA LEU A 170 -21.02 -22.59 -0.88
C LEU A 170 -20.67 -21.57 0.22
N ASP A 171 -20.13 -22.08 1.32
CA ASP A 171 -19.48 -21.31 2.38
C ASP A 171 -17.99 -21.23 2.08
N LEU A 172 -17.52 -20.05 1.68
CA LEU A 172 -16.12 -19.79 1.36
C LEU A 172 -15.21 -19.69 2.60
N PHE A 173 -15.76 -19.42 3.78
CA PHE A 173 -14.97 -19.33 5.02
C PHE A 173 -14.57 -20.71 5.54
N ASN A 174 -15.54 -21.63 5.56
CA ASN A 174 -15.32 -23.02 6.01
C ASN A 174 -15.03 -23.99 4.87
N VAL A 175 -15.10 -23.52 3.62
CA VAL A 175 -14.77 -24.31 2.42
C VAL A 175 -15.69 -25.54 2.29
N ASN A 176 -16.98 -25.31 2.46
CA ASN A 176 -17.98 -26.38 2.48
C ASN A 176 -19.18 -26.07 1.60
N VAL A 177 -19.67 -27.11 0.92
CA VAL A 177 -20.96 -27.05 0.22
C VAL A 177 -22.07 -27.06 1.28
N VAL A 178 -22.86 -26.01 1.31
CA VAL A 178 -23.91 -25.78 2.30
C VAL A 178 -25.23 -25.52 1.60
N SER A 179 -26.34 -25.56 2.34
CA SER A 179 -27.64 -25.21 1.77
C SER A 179 -27.60 -23.79 1.23
N GLY A 180 -28.12 -23.54 0.03
CA GLY A 180 -28.15 -22.22 -0.58
C GLY A 180 -29.02 -21.17 0.12
N ASN A 181 -29.75 -21.56 1.16
CA ASN A 181 -30.49 -20.67 2.07
C ASN A 181 -29.90 -20.64 3.49
N ALA A 182 -28.75 -21.30 3.70
CA ALA A 182 -28.08 -21.30 4.98
C ALA A 182 -27.49 -19.92 5.30
N PRO A 183 -27.50 -19.49 6.57
CA PRO A 183 -26.96 -18.20 6.97
C PRO A 183 -25.45 -18.08 6.73
N GLU A 184 -24.73 -19.20 6.67
CA GLU A 184 -23.29 -19.26 6.36
C GLU A 184 -22.98 -19.31 4.86
N ALA A 185 -23.98 -19.48 3.98
CA ALA A 185 -23.75 -19.54 2.54
C ALA A 185 -23.23 -18.18 2.04
N THR A 186 -22.05 -18.15 1.43
CA THR A 186 -21.45 -16.91 0.91
C THR A 186 -21.81 -16.66 -0.55
N ILE A 187 -21.89 -17.72 -1.35
CA ILE A 187 -22.36 -17.67 -2.73
C ILE A 187 -23.27 -18.86 -3.00
N ARG A 188 -24.05 -18.77 -4.08
CA ARG A 188 -24.89 -19.87 -4.53
C ARG A 188 -25.01 -19.88 -6.04
N ASP A 189 -25.20 -21.04 -6.62
CA ASP A 189 -25.64 -21.15 -8.00
C ASP A 189 -26.93 -20.33 -8.26
N TYR A 190 -27.01 -19.71 -9.44
CA TYR A 190 -28.15 -18.91 -9.85
C TYR A 190 -29.38 -19.76 -10.16
N GLY A 191 -29.16 -20.99 -10.63
CA GLY A 191 -30.20 -21.86 -11.15
C GLY A 191 -30.44 -21.64 -12.64
N VAL A 192 -31.69 -21.83 -13.05
CA VAL A 192 -32.12 -21.86 -14.45
C VAL A 192 -32.62 -20.50 -14.93
N LYS A 193 -32.72 -20.31 -16.25
CA LYS A 193 -33.21 -19.06 -16.86
C LYS A 193 -34.64 -18.74 -16.41
N ASP A 194 -35.51 -19.73 -16.48
CA ASP A 194 -36.90 -19.66 -16.03
C ASP A 194 -37.35 -21.04 -15.49
N PRO A 195 -37.76 -21.14 -14.21
CA PRO A 195 -38.12 -22.43 -13.60
C PRO A 195 -39.36 -23.10 -14.22
N VAL A 196 -40.18 -22.35 -14.95
CA VAL A 196 -41.42 -22.80 -15.59
C VAL A 196 -41.20 -23.07 -17.08
N SER A 197 -40.64 -22.11 -17.81
CA SER A 197 -40.62 -22.12 -19.27
C SER A 197 -39.27 -22.50 -19.90
N ASP A 198 -38.15 -22.25 -19.21
CA ASP A 198 -36.79 -22.49 -19.73
C ASP A 198 -35.86 -22.95 -18.60
N LYS A 199 -35.82 -24.27 -18.40
CA LYS A 199 -34.99 -24.92 -17.37
C LYS A 199 -33.51 -25.01 -17.75
N THR A 200 -33.04 -24.26 -18.75
CA THR A 200 -31.61 -24.20 -19.07
C THR A 200 -30.84 -23.60 -17.90
N TRP A 201 -29.86 -24.33 -17.38
CA TRP A 201 -28.97 -23.86 -16.32
C TRP A 201 -28.17 -22.63 -16.78
N VAL A 202 -28.17 -21.58 -15.96
CA VAL A 202 -27.50 -20.31 -16.29
C VAL A 202 -25.99 -20.40 -16.05
N MET A 203 -25.54 -21.37 -15.24
CA MET A 203 -24.13 -21.61 -14.95
C MET A 203 -23.43 -20.35 -14.42
N ARG A 204 -23.94 -19.75 -13.34
CA ARG A 204 -23.32 -18.59 -12.69
C ARG A 204 -23.58 -18.59 -11.20
N PHE A 205 -22.72 -17.92 -10.44
CA PHE A 205 -22.92 -17.71 -9.01
C PHE A 205 -23.56 -16.34 -8.72
N VAL A 206 -24.35 -16.29 -7.65
CA VAL A 206 -24.81 -15.05 -7.02
C VAL A 206 -24.25 -14.91 -5.61
N PRO A 207 -23.97 -13.67 -5.18
CA PRO A 207 -23.59 -13.40 -3.80
C PRO A 207 -24.75 -13.64 -2.83
N LEU A 208 -24.44 -14.12 -1.64
CA LEU A 208 -25.35 -14.23 -0.49
C LEU A 208 -24.70 -13.62 0.75
N ASN A 209 -25.53 -13.32 1.76
CA ASN A 209 -25.10 -12.97 3.13
C ASN A 209 -23.98 -11.90 3.16
N ASN A 210 -24.23 -10.76 2.52
CA ASN A 210 -23.32 -9.60 2.39
C ASN A 210 -22.06 -9.85 1.55
N SER A 211 -22.04 -10.91 0.75
CA SER A 211 -20.97 -11.10 -0.22
C SER A 211 -21.13 -10.16 -1.41
N GLU A 212 -20.02 -9.89 -2.06
CA GLU A 212 -19.94 -9.19 -3.34
C GLU A 212 -19.12 -10.04 -4.30
N ILE A 213 -19.55 -10.14 -5.56
CA ILE A 213 -18.82 -10.82 -6.62
C ILE A 213 -18.31 -9.77 -7.62
N MET A 214 -17.04 -9.89 -8.01
CA MET A 214 -16.41 -9.07 -9.04
C MET A 214 -15.84 -9.94 -10.15
N ASN A 215 -15.86 -9.40 -11.36
CA ASN A 215 -15.01 -9.88 -12.42
C ASN A 215 -13.56 -9.50 -12.07
N PRO A 216 -12.60 -10.40 -12.28
CA PRO A 216 -11.18 -10.09 -12.16
C PRO A 216 -10.74 -9.06 -13.22
N PRO A 217 -9.64 -8.32 -12.99
CA PRO A 217 -9.09 -7.41 -13.99
C PRO A 217 -8.50 -8.17 -15.19
N ALA A 218 -8.24 -7.45 -16.28
CA ALA A 218 -7.51 -8.00 -17.42
C ALA A 218 -6.16 -8.61 -16.99
N ASN A 219 -5.74 -9.70 -17.63
CA ASN A 219 -4.51 -10.46 -17.33
C ASN A 219 -4.43 -11.09 -15.93
N PHE A 220 -5.55 -11.20 -15.21
CA PHE A 220 -5.57 -11.94 -13.94
C PHE A 220 -5.14 -13.39 -14.13
N SER A 221 -4.34 -13.91 -13.20
CA SER A 221 -3.95 -15.31 -13.13
C SER A 221 -4.20 -15.87 -11.74
N TYR A 222 -5.02 -16.92 -11.67
CA TYR A 222 -5.31 -17.61 -10.40
C TYR A 222 -4.04 -18.23 -9.79
N SER A 223 -3.15 -18.78 -10.62
CA SER A 223 -1.88 -19.35 -10.15
C SER A 223 -0.92 -18.26 -9.67
N GLY A 224 -1.01 -17.05 -10.24
CA GLY A 224 -0.22 -15.87 -9.84
C GLY A 224 -0.63 -15.26 -8.49
N LEU A 225 -1.74 -15.69 -7.90
CA LEU A 225 -2.13 -15.27 -6.55
C LEU A 225 -1.29 -15.99 -5.49
N ILE A 226 -0.16 -15.37 -5.15
CA ILE A 226 0.79 -15.85 -4.14
C ILE A 226 0.49 -15.22 -2.78
N TYR A 227 -0.03 -13.99 -2.75
CA TYR A 227 -0.35 -13.26 -1.52
C TYR A 227 -1.81 -12.82 -1.45
N LYS A 228 -2.35 -12.72 -0.24
CA LYS A 228 -3.74 -12.29 0.02
C LYS A 228 -4.02 -10.90 -0.52
N GLU A 229 -3.04 -10.02 -0.41
CA GLU A 229 -3.09 -8.66 -0.93
C GLU A 229 -3.23 -8.64 -2.45
N ASN A 230 -2.74 -9.65 -3.19
CA ASN A 230 -2.98 -9.76 -4.63
C ASN A 230 -4.46 -10.04 -4.92
N ILE A 231 -5.13 -10.85 -4.09
CA ILE A 231 -6.57 -11.16 -4.23
C ILE A 231 -7.39 -9.90 -3.97
N GLN A 232 -7.08 -9.19 -2.87
CA GLN A 232 -7.73 -7.92 -2.54
C GLN A 232 -7.54 -6.91 -3.68
N ARG A 233 -6.31 -6.73 -4.16
CA ARG A 233 -6.01 -5.78 -5.23
C ARG A 233 -6.75 -6.12 -6.52
N ALA A 234 -6.79 -7.40 -6.88
CA ALA A 234 -7.55 -7.87 -8.02
C ALA A 234 -9.05 -7.57 -7.85
N PHE A 235 -9.60 -7.71 -6.64
CA PHE A 235 -11.00 -7.39 -6.38
C PHE A 235 -11.27 -5.88 -6.54
N GLU A 236 -10.40 -5.03 -6.01
CA GLU A 236 -10.51 -3.57 -6.10
C GLU A 236 -10.37 -3.03 -7.53
N LEU A 237 -9.60 -3.71 -8.38
CA LEU A 237 -9.49 -3.41 -9.81
C LEU A 237 -10.56 -4.10 -10.66
N GLY A 238 -11.33 -4.99 -10.04
CA GLY A 238 -12.36 -5.76 -10.71
C GLY A 238 -13.52 -4.91 -11.20
N SER A 239 -14.34 -5.48 -12.08
CA SER A 239 -15.51 -4.81 -12.62
C SER A 239 -16.79 -5.57 -12.34
N ARG A 240 -17.90 -4.84 -12.26
CA ARG A 240 -19.26 -5.40 -12.25
C ARG A 240 -19.91 -5.43 -13.64
N GLU A 241 -19.22 -4.86 -14.62
CA GLU A 241 -19.73 -4.72 -15.99
C GLU A 241 -20.21 -6.09 -16.52
N PRO A 242 -21.41 -6.15 -17.11
CA PRO A 242 -21.87 -7.34 -17.81
C PRO A 242 -20.87 -7.70 -18.90
N GLY A 243 -20.53 -8.98 -19.02
CA GLY A 243 -19.78 -9.49 -20.17
C GLY A 243 -18.52 -10.27 -19.85
N ILE A 244 -18.10 -10.39 -18.57
CA ILE A 244 -16.99 -11.31 -18.23
C ILE A 244 -17.35 -12.35 -17.17
N ILE A 245 -18.11 -12.11 -16.09
CA ILE A 245 -18.69 -13.19 -15.22
C ILE A 245 -20.06 -12.85 -14.61
N SER A 246 -20.32 -11.60 -14.20
CA SER A 246 -21.64 -11.23 -13.62
C SER A 246 -22.84 -11.61 -14.50
N SER A 247 -22.60 -11.71 -15.82
CA SER A 247 -23.54 -12.20 -16.83
C SER A 247 -22.99 -13.31 -17.75
N LYS A 248 -21.76 -13.81 -17.52
CA LYS A 248 -21.18 -14.88 -18.35
C LYS A 248 -21.62 -16.24 -17.82
N VAL A 249 -21.86 -17.16 -18.75
CA VAL A 249 -21.95 -18.60 -18.48
C VAL A 249 -20.55 -19.08 -18.09
N LEU A 250 -20.36 -19.43 -16.81
CA LEU A 250 -19.08 -19.91 -16.29
C LEU A 250 -18.73 -21.26 -16.92
N ALA A 251 -17.47 -21.40 -17.31
CA ALA A 251 -16.92 -22.64 -17.85
C ALA A 251 -15.58 -22.99 -17.18
N LYS A 252 -15.08 -24.19 -17.47
CA LYS A 252 -13.74 -24.61 -17.06
C LYS A 252 -12.70 -23.56 -17.42
N GLY A 253 -11.86 -23.20 -16.46
CA GLY A 253 -10.82 -22.19 -16.63
C GLY A 253 -11.22 -20.78 -16.21
N ASP A 254 -12.51 -20.53 -16.00
CA ASP A 254 -12.98 -19.24 -15.51
C ASP A 254 -12.69 -19.05 -14.01
N TYR A 255 -12.67 -17.79 -13.59
CA TYR A 255 -12.38 -17.42 -12.21
C TYR A 255 -13.04 -16.10 -11.84
N PHE A 256 -13.58 -16.00 -10.63
CA PHE A 256 -14.18 -14.78 -10.12
C PHE A 256 -13.68 -14.48 -8.72
N LEU A 257 -13.91 -13.24 -8.28
CA LEU A 257 -13.46 -12.74 -6.99
C LEU A 257 -14.66 -12.50 -6.11
N VAL A 258 -14.55 -12.86 -4.83
CA VAL A 258 -15.60 -12.67 -3.84
C VAL A 258 -15.04 -11.88 -2.67
N LYS A 259 -15.80 -10.91 -2.18
CA LYS A 259 -15.54 -10.24 -0.91
C LYS A 259 -16.70 -10.52 0.03
N ASN A 260 -16.40 -10.86 1.28
CA ASN A 260 -17.39 -10.89 2.35
C ASN A 260 -16.78 -10.24 3.60
N GLY A 261 -17.38 -9.13 4.06
CA GLY A 261 -16.78 -8.30 5.11
C GLY A 261 -15.40 -7.78 4.69
N THR A 262 -14.37 -8.18 5.43
CA THR A 262 -12.96 -7.81 5.18
C THR A 262 -12.15 -8.91 4.49
N THR A 263 -12.76 -10.06 4.18
CA THR A 263 -12.08 -11.21 3.58
C THR A 263 -12.34 -11.27 2.09
N TYR A 264 -11.28 -11.57 1.33
CA TYR A 264 -11.30 -11.70 -0.13
C TYR A 264 -10.97 -13.14 -0.53
N PHE A 265 -11.66 -13.63 -1.55
CA PHE A 265 -11.52 -14.97 -2.07
C PHE A 265 -11.36 -14.90 -3.59
N ALA A 266 -10.53 -15.78 -4.14
CA ALA A 266 -10.54 -16.10 -5.55
C ALA A 266 -11.13 -17.50 -5.72
N VAL A 267 -12.12 -17.62 -6.59
CA VAL A 267 -12.77 -18.89 -6.93
C VAL A 267 -12.42 -19.22 -8.38
N TYR A 268 -11.92 -20.43 -8.60
CA TYR A 268 -11.57 -20.95 -9.92
C TYR A 268 -12.47 -22.14 -10.28
N ILE A 269 -12.95 -22.18 -11.52
CA ILE A 269 -13.78 -23.25 -12.05
C ILE A 269 -12.87 -24.32 -12.68
N ASN A 270 -12.63 -25.40 -11.94
CA ASN A 270 -11.88 -26.56 -12.44
C ASN A 270 -12.64 -27.27 -13.57
N ASN A 271 -13.97 -27.35 -13.42
CA ASN A 271 -14.87 -27.94 -14.39
C ASN A 271 -16.31 -27.43 -14.22
N ALA A 272 -17.09 -27.49 -15.28
CA ALA A 272 -18.54 -27.36 -15.22
C ALA A 272 -19.15 -28.58 -15.92
N SER A 273 -19.97 -29.35 -15.21
CA SER A 273 -20.54 -30.60 -15.70
C SER A 273 -22.04 -30.47 -15.83
N VAL A 274 -22.54 -30.73 -17.03
CA VAL A 274 -23.98 -30.81 -17.33
C VAL A 274 -24.35 -32.27 -17.50
N THR A 275 -25.34 -32.74 -16.74
CA THR A 275 -25.83 -34.12 -16.74
C THR A 275 -27.19 -34.21 -17.44
N ALA A 276 -27.51 -35.38 -17.98
CA ALA A 276 -28.72 -35.56 -18.77
C ALA A 276 -29.92 -35.84 -17.88
N ASN A 277 -30.93 -34.96 -17.93
CA ASN A 277 -32.27 -35.17 -17.36
C ASN A 277 -32.29 -35.45 -15.84
N ASP A 278 -31.37 -34.88 -15.07
CA ASP A 278 -31.38 -34.94 -13.61
C ASP A 278 -30.95 -33.58 -13.02
N ASN A 279 -30.84 -33.50 -11.68
CA ASN A 279 -30.36 -32.31 -10.98
C ASN A 279 -28.92 -32.49 -10.47
N ASN A 280 -28.12 -33.28 -11.20
CA ASN A 280 -26.73 -33.57 -10.83
C ASN A 280 -25.73 -32.67 -11.57
N ASP A 281 -26.18 -31.62 -12.26
CA ASP A 281 -25.27 -30.61 -12.81
C ASP A 281 -24.45 -29.98 -11.68
N TYR A 282 -23.16 -29.72 -11.92
CA TYR A 282 -22.29 -29.13 -10.89
C TYR A 282 -21.14 -28.31 -11.47
N PHE A 283 -20.66 -27.37 -10.65
CA PHE A 283 -19.33 -26.80 -10.77
C PHE A 283 -18.36 -27.56 -9.88
N ASP A 284 -17.17 -27.85 -10.41
CA ASP A 284 -16.01 -28.23 -9.63
C ASP A 284 -15.17 -26.96 -9.41
N VAL A 285 -14.98 -26.55 -8.16
CA VAL A 285 -14.30 -25.29 -7.82
C VAL A 285 -13.09 -25.46 -6.90
N SER A 286 -12.12 -24.57 -7.09
CA SER A 286 -10.99 -24.35 -6.18
C SER A 286 -11.04 -22.93 -5.60
N ILE A 287 -10.58 -22.76 -4.36
CA ILE A 287 -10.69 -21.50 -3.61
C ILE A 287 -9.33 -21.12 -3.04
N LYS A 288 -8.93 -19.87 -3.26
CA LYS A 288 -7.78 -19.23 -2.61
C LYS A 288 -8.23 -18.08 -1.71
N ARG A 289 -7.56 -17.90 -0.57
CA ARG A 289 -7.72 -16.74 0.33
C ARG A 289 -6.45 -16.43 1.11
#